data_AF-A0A962V440-F1
#
_entry.id   AF-A0A962V440-F1
#
_cell.length_a   1.000
_cell.length_b   1.000
_cell.length_c   1.000
_cell.angle_alpha   90.00
_cell.angle_beta   90.00
_cell.angle_gamma   90.00
#
_symmetry.space_group_name_H-M   'P 1'
#
loop_
_entity.id
_entity.type
_entity.pdbx_description
1 polymer ?
#
loop_
_entity_poly.entity_id
_entity_poly.type
_entity_poly.pdbx_seq_one_letter_code
_entity_poly.pdbx_strand_id
1 'polypeptide(L)'
;MALLQKFIHALENTNAFTIGVCKFLTILSVALITVIVCAGVYWRYVLNDALAWSEESAKFLMVWMVFTGAPIALAQGTHAAIDALPEALPPRARQAVFGLIYLLVMFFVTVLIYQGWQFAW
;
A
#
# COMPACT_ATOMS: atom_id res chain seq x y z
N MET A 1 -4.45 -13.30 -38.94
CA MET A 1 -5.42 -13.14 -37.82
C MET A 1 -5.26 -14.17 -36.70
N ALA A 2 -5.27 -15.50 -36.95
CA ALA A 2 -5.23 -16.51 -35.88
C ALA A 2 -3.96 -16.54 -35.00
N LEU A 3 -2.79 -16.19 -35.54
CA LEU A 3 -1.53 -16.08 -34.78
C LEU A 3 -1.57 -14.96 -33.73
N LEU A 4 -2.19 -13.82 -34.08
CA LEU A 4 -2.31 -12.66 -33.20
C LEU A 4 -3.23 -12.98 -32.01
N GLN A 5 -4.36 -13.66 -32.24
CA GLN A 5 -5.27 -14.07 -31.17
C GLN A 5 -4.63 -15.07 -30.21
N LYS A 6 -3.90 -16.07 -30.70
CA LYS A 6 -3.16 -17.01 -29.84
C LYS A 6 -2.13 -16.29 -28.97
N PHE A 7 -1.45 -15.29 -29.53
CA PHE A 7 -0.47 -14.48 -28.80
C PHE A 7 -1.12 -13.63 -27.71
N ILE A 8 -2.24 -12.97 -28.01
CA ILE A 8 -3.01 -12.18 -27.03
C ILE A 8 -3.53 -13.06 -25.90
N HIS A 9 -4.11 -14.22 -26.21
CA HIS A 9 -4.59 -15.14 -25.17
C HIS A 9 -3.46 -15.72 -24.32
N ALA A 10 -2.30 -15.97 -24.90
CA ALA A 10 -1.12 -16.38 -24.11
C ALA A 10 -0.71 -15.29 -23.12
N LEU A 11 -0.70 -14.02 -23.54
CA LEU A 11 -0.41 -12.87 -22.68
C LEU A 11 -1.46 -12.69 -21.58
N GLU A 12 -2.75 -12.83 -21.89
CA GLU A 12 -3.83 -12.76 -20.91
C GLU A 12 -3.70 -13.84 -19.85
N ASN A 13 -3.41 -15.08 -20.24
CA ASN A 13 -3.28 -16.19 -19.31
C ASN A 13 -2.05 -16.04 -18.39
N THR A 14 -0.93 -15.54 -18.93
CA THR A 14 0.25 -15.22 -18.11
C THR A 14 -0.05 -14.10 -17.11
N ASN A 15 -0.72 -13.04 -17.56
CA ASN A 15 -1.08 -11.93 -16.69
C ASN A 15 -2.06 -12.36 -15.58
N ALA A 16 -3.08 -13.16 -15.92
CA ALA A 16 -4.04 -13.69 -14.96
C ALA A 16 -3.37 -14.59 -13.91
N PHE A 17 -2.40 -15.42 -14.32
CA PHE A 17 -1.61 -16.23 -13.39
C PHE A 17 -0.80 -15.36 -12.43
N THR A 18 -0.09 -14.35 -12.95
CA THR A 18 0.69 -13.40 -12.13
C THR A 18 -0.19 -12.69 -11.10
N ILE A 19 -1.34 -12.16 -11.53
CA ILE A 19 -2.30 -11.48 -10.63
C ILE A 19 -2.85 -12.45 -9.58
N GLY A 20 -3.13 -13.71 -9.95
CA GLY A 20 -3.59 -14.75 -9.03
C GLY A 20 -2.58 -15.02 -7.91
N VAL A 21 -1.29 -15.18 -8.25
CA VAL A 21 -0.21 -15.38 -7.28
C VAL A 21 -0.06 -14.16 -6.37
N CYS A 22 -0.01 -12.96 -6.94
CA CYS A 22 0.06 -11.71 -6.18
C CYS A 22 -1.12 -11.55 -5.20
N LYS A 23 -2.33 -11.93 -5.62
CA LYS A 23 -3.53 -11.90 -4.78
C LYS A 23 -3.44 -12.84 -3.59
N PHE A 24 -2.98 -14.06 -3.82
CA PHE A 24 -2.75 -15.02 -2.73
C PHE A 24 -1.74 -14.48 -1.72
N LEU A 25 -0.60 -13.96 -2.19
CA LEU A 25 0.45 -13.39 -1.32
C LEU A 25 -0.03 -12.16 -0.55
N THR A 26 -0.85 -11.31 -1.16
CA THR A 26 -1.44 -10.13 -0.49
C THR A 26 -2.35 -10.56 0.65
N ILE A 27 -3.25 -11.52 0.41
CA ILE A 27 -4.16 -12.06 1.43
C ILE A 27 -3.37 -12.69 2.58
N LEU A 28 -2.35 -13.49 2.25
CA LEU A 28 -1.48 -14.10 3.25
C LEU A 28 -0.77 -13.05 4.11
N SER A 29 -0.26 -11.99 3.49
CA SER A 29 0.43 -10.90 4.21
C SER A 29 -0.51 -10.19 5.19
N VAL A 30 -1.73 -9.86 4.76
CA VAL A 30 -2.75 -9.24 5.63
C VAL A 30 -3.11 -10.14 6.80
N ALA A 31 -3.29 -11.44 6.55
CA ALA A 31 -3.59 -12.41 7.60
C ALA A 31 -2.46 -12.49 8.63
N LEU A 32 -1.20 -12.55 8.18
CA LEU A 32 -0.03 -12.59 9.06
C LEU A 32 0.11 -11.32 9.90
N ILE A 33 -0.02 -10.14 9.28
CA ILE A 33 -0.01 -8.86 10.01
C ILE A 33 -1.07 -8.87 11.11
N THR A 34 -2.29 -9.29 10.78
CA THR A 34 -3.41 -9.34 11.74
C THR A 34 -3.08 -10.24 12.93
N VAL A 35 -2.57 -11.45 12.67
CA VAL A 35 -2.20 -12.41 13.73
C VAL A 35 -1.06 -11.86 14.58
N ILE A 36 -0.02 -11.28 13.97
CA ILE A 36 1.15 -10.75 14.67
C ILE A 36 0.76 -9.58 15.59
N VAL A 37 -0.08 -8.67 15.11
CA VAL A 37 -0.56 -7.53 15.89
C VAL A 37 -1.48 -7.99 17.03
N CYS A 38 -2.41 -8.90 16.76
CA CYS A 38 -3.26 -9.49 17.80
C CYS A 38 -2.44 -10.22 18.87
N ALA A 39 -1.42 -10.99 18.47
CA ALA A 39 -0.50 -11.64 19.40
C ALA A 39 0.29 -10.61 20.21
N GLY A 40 0.79 -9.54 19.58
CA GLY A 40 1.49 -8.45 20.25
C GLY A 40 0.63 -7.75 21.31
N VAL A 41 -0.64 -7.48 20.98
CA VAL A 41 -1.64 -6.93 21.91
C VAL A 41 -1.89 -7.89 23.07
N TYR A 42 -2.13 -9.17 22.79
CA TYR A 42 -2.35 -10.18 23.83
C TYR A 42 -1.18 -10.25 24.81
N TRP A 43 0.05 -10.36 24.31
CA TRP A 43 1.23 -10.42 25.17
C TRP A 43 1.41 -9.15 26.00
N ARG A 44 1.21 -7.99 25.40
CA ARG A 44 1.39 -6.71 26.08
C ARG A 44 0.40 -6.51 27.22
N TYR A 45 -0.85 -6.90 27.04
CA TYR A 45 -1.90 -6.66 28.05
C TYR A 45 -2.10 -7.83 29.02
N VAL A 46 -1.83 -9.07 28.61
CA VAL A 46 -2.05 -10.26 29.45
C VAL A 46 -0.75 -10.69 30.15
N LEU A 47 0.35 -10.75 29.41
CA LEU A 47 1.64 -11.23 29.92
C LEU A 47 2.52 -10.08 30.46
N ASN A 48 2.06 -8.82 30.35
CA ASN A 48 2.82 -7.60 30.69
C ASN A 48 4.19 -7.51 30.02
N ASP A 49 4.37 -8.24 28.91
CA ASP A 49 5.62 -8.29 28.15
C ASP A 49 5.36 -7.93 26.70
N ALA A 50 6.18 -7.05 26.14
CA ALA A 50 5.99 -6.54 24.78
C ALA A 50 6.86 -7.32 23.80
N LEU A 51 6.23 -7.99 22.83
CA LEU A 51 6.95 -8.59 21.70
C LEU A 51 7.57 -7.47 20.84
N ALA A 52 8.83 -7.14 21.10
CA ALA A 52 9.57 -6.12 20.34
C ALA A 52 9.60 -6.42 18.83
N TRP A 53 9.66 -7.70 18.45
CA TRP A 53 9.71 -8.12 17.06
C TRP A 53 8.36 -8.05 16.33
N SER A 54 7.23 -7.99 17.06
CA SER A 54 5.89 -7.97 16.46
C SER A 54 5.70 -6.71 15.59
N GLU A 55 6.14 -5.57 16.09
CA GLU A 55 6.00 -4.29 15.40
C GLU A 55 6.88 -4.23 14.13
N GLU A 56 8.13 -4.66 14.23
CA GLU A 56 9.06 -4.69 13.09
C GLU A 56 8.58 -5.67 12.02
N SER A 57 8.14 -6.86 12.43
CA SER A 57 7.65 -7.88 11.50
C SER A 57 6.39 -7.45 10.76
N ALA A 58 5.47 -6.78 11.44
CA ALA A 58 4.27 -6.22 10.82
C ALA A 58 4.64 -5.15 9.78
N LYS A 59 5.62 -4.27 10.05
CA LYS A 59 6.11 -3.27 9.08
C LYS A 59 6.73 -3.93 7.85
N PHE A 60 7.58 -4.95 8.03
CA PHE A 60 8.16 -5.67 6.90
C PHE A 60 7.09 -6.35 6.04
N LEU A 61 6.11 -7.01 6.65
CA LEU A 61 4.99 -7.63 5.94
C LEU A 61 4.12 -6.61 5.21
N MET A 62 3.93 -5.41 5.79
CA MET A 62 3.19 -4.33 5.14
C MET A 62 3.88 -3.87 3.84
N VAL A 63 5.21 -3.77 3.84
CA VAL A 63 5.99 -3.44 2.64
C VAL A 63 5.80 -4.52 1.55
N TRP A 64 5.90 -5.80 1.91
CA TRP A 64 5.66 -6.91 0.99
C TRP A 64 4.21 -6.97 0.48
N MET A 65 3.25 -6.65 1.34
CA MET A 65 1.83 -6.56 0.97
C MET A 65 1.60 -5.48 -0.08
N VAL A 66 2.25 -4.31 0.04
CA VAL A 66 2.12 -3.23 -0.95
C VAL A 66 2.69 -3.66 -2.32
N PHE A 67 3.87 -4.30 -2.33
CA PHE A 67 4.47 -4.79 -3.57
C PHE A 67 3.61 -5.84 -4.27
N THR A 68 3.00 -6.74 -3.51
CA THR A 68 2.12 -7.78 -4.05
C THR A 68 0.71 -7.27 -4.38
N GLY A 69 0.26 -6.21 -3.71
CA GLY A 69 -1.04 -5.56 -3.94
C GLY A 69 -1.07 -4.62 -5.16
N ALA A 70 0.05 -4.00 -5.51
CA ALA A 70 0.17 -3.05 -6.63
C ALA A 70 -0.37 -3.59 -7.98
N PRO A 71 0.03 -4.78 -8.48
CA PRO A 71 -0.49 -5.30 -9.75
C PRO A 71 -2.00 -5.60 -9.71
N ILE A 72 -2.55 -5.92 -8.55
CA ILE A 72 -3.99 -6.16 -8.36
C ILE A 72 -4.77 -4.84 -8.48
N ALA A 73 -4.27 -3.79 -7.83
CA ALA A 73 -4.86 -2.44 -7.89
C ALA A 73 -4.79 -1.85 -9.31
N LEU A 74 -3.71 -2.13 -10.04
CA LEU A 74 -3.57 -1.78 -11.46
C LEU A 74 -4.57 -2.56 -12.33
N ALA A 75 -4.69 -3.87 -12.13
CA ALA A 75 -5.60 -4.72 -12.90
C ALA A 75 -7.09 -4.37 -12.70
N GLN A 76 -7.46 -3.89 -11.51
CA GLN A 76 -8.82 -3.46 -11.19
C GLN A 76 -9.11 -2.00 -11.56
N GLY A 77 -8.10 -1.25 -12.03
CA GLY A 77 -8.22 0.19 -12.27
C GLY A 77 -8.45 1.02 -11.00
N THR A 78 -8.40 0.42 -9.81
CA THR A 78 -8.63 1.10 -8.52
C THR A 78 -7.45 1.93 -8.07
N HIS A 79 -6.25 1.71 -8.64
CA HIS A 79 -5.14 2.64 -8.45
C HIS A 79 -5.44 4.05 -9.03
N ALA A 80 -6.49 4.17 -9.88
CA ALA A 80 -6.98 5.41 -10.48
C ALA A 80 -7.92 6.25 -9.59
N ALA A 81 -8.12 5.88 -8.31
CA ALA A 81 -9.05 6.60 -7.43
C ALA A 81 -8.56 8.00 -7.00
N ILE A 82 -7.27 8.32 -7.15
CA ILE A 82 -6.74 9.65 -6.82
C ILE A 82 -6.80 10.59 -8.02
N ASP A 83 -6.81 10.08 -9.26
CA ASP A 83 -6.81 10.92 -10.46
C ASP A 83 -8.23 11.37 -10.85
N ALA A 84 -9.26 10.57 -10.55
CA ALA A 84 -10.65 10.87 -10.92
C ALA A 84 -11.18 12.19 -10.33
N LEU A 85 -10.76 12.54 -9.10
CA LEU A 85 -11.18 13.78 -8.44
C LEU A 85 -10.58 15.02 -9.15
N PRO A 86 -9.25 15.16 -9.31
CA PRO A 86 -8.66 16.27 -10.06
C PRO A 86 -8.99 16.29 -11.55
N GLU A 87 -9.34 15.16 -12.18
CA GLU A 87 -9.80 15.11 -13.59
C GLU A 87 -11.21 15.66 -13.79
N ALA A 88 -12.07 15.60 -12.78
CA ALA A 88 -13.41 16.20 -12.82
C ALA A 88 -13.41 17.73 -12.59
N LEU A 89 -12.28 18.31 -12.17
CA LEU A 89 -12.14 19.72 -11.81
C LEU A 89 -11.55 20.56 -12.95
N PRO A 90 -11.99 21.82 -13.13
CA PRO A 90 -11.39 22.73 -14.09
C PRO A 90 -9.90 22.99 -13.77
N PRO A 91 -9.05 23.27 -14.77
CA PRO A 91 -7.59 23.26 -14.64
C PRO A 91 -7.04 24.16 -13.52
N ARG A 92 -7.71 25.29 -13.22
CA ARG A 92 -7.32 26.19 -12.12
C ARG A 92 -7.62 25.61 -10.74
N ALA A 93 -8.75 24.93 -10.58
CA ALA A 93 -9.12 24.30 -9.32
C ALA A 93 -8.25 23.07 -9.03
N ARG A 94 -7.91 22.30 -10.08
CA ARG A 94 -6.91 21.23 -10.00
C ARG A 94 -5.57 21.74 -9.46
N GLN A 95 -5.03 22.83 -10.02
CA GLN A 95 -3.77 23.42 -9.56
C GLN A 95 -3.84 23.90 -8.10
N ALA A 96 -4.96 24.50 -7.68
CA ALA A 96 -5.16 24.92 -6.30
C ALA A 96 -5.19 23.73 -5.32
N VAL A 97 -5.89 22.65 -5.68
CA VAL A 97 -5.94 21.41 -4.89
C VAL A 97 -4.55 20.78 -4.77
N PHE A 98 -3.80 20.66 -5.87
CA PHE A 98 -2.43 20.15 -5.81
C PHE A 98 -1.53 21.05 -4.97
N GLY A 99 -1.63 22.38 -5.10
CA GLY A 99 -0.89 23.33 -4.28
C GLY A 99 -1.18 23.15 -2.78
N LEU A 100 -2.44 22.95 -2.42
CA LEU A 100 -2.84 22.67 -1.04
C LEU A 100 -2.28 21.32 -0.54
N ILE A 101 -2.37 20.27 -1.36
CA ILE A 101 -1.81 18.94 -1.02
C ILE A 101 -0.30 19.06 -0.77
N TYR A 102 0.44 19.73 -1.65
CA TYR A 102 1.89 19.91 -1.47
C TYR A 102 2.22 20.72 -0.21
N LEU A 103 1.44 21.75 0.10
CA LEU A 103 1.60 22.51 1.34
C LEU A 103 1.38 21.65 2.59
N LEU A 104 0.32 20.83 2.60
CA LEU A 104 0.02 19.93 3.71
C LEU A 104 1.10 18.86 3.88
N VAL A 105 1.59 18.29 2.78
CA VAL A 105 2.71 17.33 2.80
C VAL A 105 3.98 17.99 3.32
N MET A 106 4.31 19.20 2.87
CA MET A 106 5.47 19.95 3.34
C MET A 106 5.39 20.25 4.84
N PHE A 107 4.21 20.65 5.32
CA PHE A 107 3.96 20.84 6.75
C PHE A 107 4.17 19.53 7.53
N PHE A 108 3.57 18.42 7.06
CA PHE A 108 3.68 17.13 7.71
C PHE A 108 5.13 16.64 7.80
N VAL A 109 5.90 16.74 6.70
CA VAL A 109 7.32 16.37 6.67
C VAL A 109 8.13 17.23 7.64
N THR A 110 7.84 18.53 7.74
CA THR A 110 8.52 19.43 8.68
C THR A 110 8.26 19.01 10.13
N VAL A 111 7.02 18.65 10.47
CA VAL A 111 6.66 18.15 11.80
C VAL A 111 7.39 16.83 12.10
N LEU A 112 7.48 15.91 11.13
CA LEU A 112 8.22 14.66 11.30
C LEU A 112 9.72 14.89 11.52
N ILE A 113 10.34 15.81 10.79
CA ILE A 113 11.75 16.17 10.99
C ILE A 113 11.95 16.75 12.40
N TYR A 114 11.05 17.64 12.83
CA TYR A 114 11.11 18.24 14.16
C TYR A 114 10.97 17.20 15.28
N GLN A 115 9.99 16.31 15.18
CA GLN A 115 9.81 15.22 16.15
C GLN A 115 10.96 14.22 16.11
N GLY A 116 11.46 13.87 14.92
CA GLY A 116 12.60 12.98 14.77
C GLY A 116 13.86 13.55 15.40
N TRP A 117 14.09 14.86 15.29
CA TRP A 117 15.22 15.53 15.95
C TRP A 117 15.11 15.50 17.47
N GLN A 118 13.90 15.73 18.01
CA GLN A 118 13.62 15.64 19.46
C GLN A 118 13.76 14.21 20.00
N PHE A 119 13.55 13.18 19.18
CA PHE A 119 13.70 11.79 19.59
C PHE A 119 15.16 11.31 19.53
N ALA A 120 15.99 11.97 18.70
CA ALA A 120 17.40 11.61 18.50
C ALA A 120 18.36 12.23 19.54
N TRP A 121 17.89 13.19 20.34
CA TRP A 121 18.66 13.89 21.37
C TRP A 121 17.98 13.76 22.74
#